data_AF-A0A7S1L7X6-F1
#
_entry.id   AF-A0A7S1L7X6-F1
#
_cell.length_a   1.000
_cell.length_b   1.000
_cell.length_c   1.000
_cell.angle_alpha   90.00
_cell.angle_beta   90.00
_cell.angle_gamma   90.00
#
_symmetry.space_group_name_H-M   'P 1'
#
loop_
_entity.id
_entity.type
_entity.pdbx_description
1 polymer ?
#
loop_
_entity_poly.entity_id
_entity_poly.type
_entity_poly.pdbx_seq_one_letter_code
_entity_poly.pdbx_strand_id
1 'polypeptide(L)'
;GGGGGGGTGVAFELEFRRGLPAVVVDPRPVSQRGRSQQLAKLHFRKRCLGALSAGAALSPMARRLAEDLGRTAEDFAPRQVCKAFGAEFAASESGRALLDACSVVVGMHPDQATHHIVEIATQLRKPWAVVPCCVFPKANPDKCLADGRFVRSYEDLCDFLAGACPGVQEVSMPFEGRNRAFLWWPEELGARCRPEAPA
;
A
#
# COMPACT_ATOMS: atom_id res chain seq x y z
N GLY A 1 -17.01 -8.49 14.88
CA GLY A 1 -16.58 -7.31 14.12
C GLY A 1 -15.18 -7.55 13.58
N GLY A 2 -15.06 -7.81 12.27
CA GLY A 2 -13.77 -8.03 11.61
C GLY A 2 -13.33 -6.76 10.89
N GLY A 3 -12.56 -5.92 11.58
CA GLY A 3 -12.01 -4.69 11.01
C GLY A 3 -10.49 -4.68 11.19
N GLY A 4 -9.75 -4.64 10.08
CA GLY A 4 -8.30 -4.47 10.08
C GLY A 4 -7.55 -5.62 9.41
N GLY A 5 -7.61 -5.66 8.08
CA GLY A 5 -6.82 -6.58 7.26
C GLY A 5 -6.37 -5.98 5.92
N GLY A 6 -6.44 -4.66 5.75
CA GLY A 6 -6.18 -4.01 4.46
C GLY A 6 -4.72 -4.09 4.03
N GLY A 7 -3.77 -3.78 4.92
CA GLY A 7 -2.35 -3.64 4.58
C GLY A 7 -1.71 -4.93 4.01
N THR A 8 -2.07 -6.08 4.54
CA THR A 8 -1.51 -7.38 4.11
C THR A 8 -2.04 -7.84 2.75
N GLY A 9 -3.26 -7.44 2.39
CA GLY A 9 -3.83 -7.71 1.08
C GLY A 9 -3.14 -6.92 -0.04
N VAL A 10 -2.83 -5.64 0.22
CA VAL A 10 -2.13 -4.77 -0.75
C VAL A 10 -0.70 -5.25 -0.98
N ALA A 11 0.07 -5.48 0.09
CA ALA A 11 1.44 -5.97 -0.06
C ALA A 11 1.49 -7.33 -0.75
N PHE A 12 0.54 -8.23 -0.45
CA PHE A 12 0.39 -9.48 -1.18
C PHE A 12 0.13 -9.25 -2.66
N GLU A 13 -0.82 -8.39 -3.05
CA GLU A 13 -1.10 -8.13 -4.47
C GLU A 13 0.10 -7.52 -5.21
N LEU A 14 0.80 -6.57 -4.58
CA LEU A 14 1.99 -5.92 -5.16
C LEU A 14 3.10 -6.94 -5.42
N GLU A 15 3.48 -7.72 -4.42
CA GLU A 15 4.59 -8.65 -4.52
C GLU A 15 4.22 -9.88 -5.34
N PHE A 16 3.05 -10.48 -5.04
CA PHE A 16 2.64 -11.75 -5.62
C PHE A 16 2.03 -11.63 -7.03
N ARG A 17 1.35 -10.52 -7.37
CA ARG A 17 0.74 -10.36 -8.70
C ARG A 17 1.50 -9.40 -9.59
N ARG A 18 2.19 -8.41 -9.01
CA ARG A 18 2.87 -7.37 -9.78
C ARG A 18 4.40 -7.49 -9.74
N GLY A 19 4.95 -8.38 -8.89
CA GLY A 19 6.39 -8.55 -8.75
C GLY A 19 7.08 -7.32 -8.15
N LEU A 20 6.34 -6.51 -7.38
CA LEU A 20 6.84 -5.32 -6.72
C LEU A 20 7.12 -5.65 -5.25
N PRO A 21 8.39 -5.65 -4.81
CA PRO A 21 8.73 -5.93 -3.42
C PRO A 21 8.01 -4.97 -2.46
N ALA A 22 7.35 -5.51 -1.44
CA ALA A 22 6.61 -4.73 -0.46
C ALA A 22 7.01 -5.11 0.97
N VAL A 23 7.00 -4.12 1.86
CA VAL A 23 7.18 -4.32 3.30
C VAL A 23 5.97 -3.74 4.02
N VAL A 24 5.29 -4.56 4.81
CA VAL A 24 4.14 -4.15 5.63
C VAL A 24 4.64 -3.58 6.95
N VAL A 25 4.23 -2.36 7.29
CA VAL A 25 4.43 -1.79 8.63
C VAL A 25 3.07 -1.68 9.30
N ASP A 26 2.79 -2.58 10.24
CA ASP A 26 1.55 -2.62 11.00
C ASP A 26 1.86 -3.16 12.41
N PRO A 27 1.39 -2.52 13.49
CA PRO A 27 1.66 -2.99 14.86
C PRO A 27 1.08 -4.39 15.13
N ARG A 28 0.09 -4.83 14.36
CA ARG A 28 -0.54 -6.15 14.50
C ARG A 28 0.13 -7.15 13.56
N PRO A 29 0.55 -8.33 14.07
CA PRO A 29 1.06 -9.38 13.19
C PRO A 29 -0.03 -9.85 12.21
N VAL A 30 0.37 -10.31 11.02
CA VAL A 30 -0.55 -10.93 10.06
C VAL A 30 -1.36 -12.04 10.76
N SER A 31 -2.69 -11.96 10.69
CA SER A 31 -3.54 -12.98 11.28
C SER A 31 -3.26 -14.37 10.69
N GLN A 32 -3.41 -15.42 11.51
CA GLN A 32 -3.27 -16.82 11.09
C GLN A 32 -4.13 -17.14 9.87
N ARG A 33 -5.37 -16.61 9.80
CA ARG A 33 -6.27 -16.80 8.64
C ARG A 33 -5.74 -16.13 7.38
N GLY A 34 -5.19 -14.92 7.47
CA GLY A 34 -4.57 -14.23 6.34
C GLY A 34 -3.38 -15.02 5.80
N ARG A 35 -2.53 -15.53 6.70
CA ARG A 35 -1.39 -16.38 6.35
C ARG A 35 -1.82 -17.68 5.67
N SER A 36 -2.87 -18.35 6.18
CA SER A 36 -3.40 -19.57 5.57
C SER A 36 -3.98 -19.34 4.16
N GLN A 37 -4.66 -18.23 3.92
CA GLN A 37 -5.19 -17.89 2.58
C GLN A 37 -4.07 -17.57 1.59
N GLN A 38 -3.01 -16.88 2.03
CA GLN A 38 -1.83 -16.60 1.21
C GLN A 38 -1.10 -17.91 0.85
N LEU A 39 -0.92 -18.80 1.81
CA LEU A 39 -0.33 -20.13 1.60
C LEU A 39 -1.16 -20.99 0.63
N ALA A 40 -2.49 -20.99 0.77
CA ALA A 40 -3.36 -21.73 -0.16
C ALA A 40 -3.20 -21.26 -1.61
N LYS A 41 -3.08 -19.94 -1.84
CA LYS A 41 -2.81 -19.38 -3.18
C LYS A 41 -1.44 -19.77 -3.72
N LEU A 42 -0.41 -19.78 -2.88
CA LEU A 42 0.94 -20.24 -3.25
C LEU A 42 0.93 -21.73 -3.65
N HIS A 43 0.31 -22.59 -2.83
CA HIS A 43 0.16 -24.00 -3.12
C HIS A 43 -0.63 -24.26 -4.42
N PHE A 44 -1.70 -23.51 -4.64
CA PHE A 44 -2.48 -23.60 -5.87
C PHE A 44 -1.62 -23.27 -7.10
N ARG A 45 -0.84 -22.18 -7.08
CA ARG A 45 0.04 -21.81 -8.21
C ARG A 45 1.15 -22.84 -8.42
N LYS A 46 1.78 -23.33 -7.36
CA LYS A 46 2.81 -24.39 -7.46
C LYS A 46 2.25 -25.65 -8.11
N ARG A 47 1.01 -26.03 -7.75
CA ARG A 47 0.29 -27.16 -8.37
C ARG A 47 -0.02 -26.90 -9.84
N CYS A 48 -0.53 -25.71 -10.18
CA CYS A 48 -0.81 -25.32 -11.56
C CYS A 48 0.45 -25.26 -12.42
N LEU A 49 1.56 -24.75 -11.88
CA LEU A 49 2.86 -24.72 -12.56
C LEU A 49 3.36 -26.14 -12.86
N GLY A 50 3.27 -27.05 -11.88
CA GLY A 50 3.59 -28.46 -12.08
C GLY A 50 2.77 -29.08 -13.21
N ALA A 51 1.46 -28.80 -13.25
CA ALA A 51 0.57 -29.29 -14.31
C ALA A 51 0.84 -28.64 -15.68
N LEU A 52 1.23 -27.37 -15.71
CA LEU A 52 1.52 -26.63 -16.94
C LEU A 52 2.91 -26.93 -17.50
N SER A 53 3.83 -27.47 -16.71
CA SER A 53 5.20 -27.78 -17.15
C SER A 53 5.24 -28.71 -18.38
N ALA A 54 4.34 -29.70 -18.45
CA ALA A 54 4.18 -30.58 -19.62
C ALA A 54 3.60 -29.84 -20.85
N GLY A 55 2.70 -28.87 -20.63
CA GLY A 55 2.07 -28.07 -21.70
C GLY A 55 2.92 -26.89 -22.19
N ALA A 56 3.85 -26.39 -21.38
CA ALA A 56 4.72 -25.24 -21.71
C ALA A 56 5.69 -25.53 -22.88
N ALA A 57 6.02 -26.80 -23.11
CA ALA A 57 6.76 -27.23 -24.30
C ALA A 57 5.90 -27.21 -25.58
N LEU A 58 4.57 -27.34 -25.44
CA LEU A 58 3.62 -27.56 -26.53
C LEU A 58 2.87 -26.30 -26.96
N SER A 59 2.74 -25.32 -26.08
CA SER A 59 1.96 -24.10 -26.34
C SER A 59 2.67 -22.84 -25.85
N PRO A 60 2.83 -21.80 -26.70
CA PRO A 60 3.33 -20.49 -26.27
C PRO A 60 2.49 -19.87 -25.16
N MET A 61 1.18 -20.10 -25.16
CA MET A 61 0.28 -19.63 -24.10
C MET A 61 0.53 -20.36 -22.78
N ALA A 62 0.72 -21.68 -22.82
CA ALA A 62 1.04 -22.47 -21.62
C ALA A 62 2.42 -22.10 -21.05
N ARG A 63 3.39 -21.78 -21.92
CA ARG A 63 4.70 -21.27 -21.51
C ARG A 63 4.59 -19.92 -20.81
N ARG A 64 3.82 -18.99 -21.38
CA ARG A 64 3.59 -17.67 -20.77
C ARG A 64 2.90 -17.78 -19.41
N LEU A 65 1.87 -18.62 -19.31
CA LEU A 65 1.21 -18.93 -18.04
C LEU A 65 2.18 -19.54 -17.02
N ALA A 66 3.05 -20.46 -17.44
CA ALA A 66 4.05 -21.07 -16.56
C ALA A 66 5.09 -20.04 -16.08
N GLU A 67 5.56 -19.14 -16.93
CA GLU A 67 6.47 -18.04 -16.56
C GLU A 67 5.80 -17.09 -15.55
N ASP A 68 4.56 -16.66 -15.82
CA ASP A 68 3.80 -15.78 -14.93
C ASP A 68 3.50 -16.45 -13.58
N LEU A 69 3.27 -17.77 -13.56
CA LEU A 69 3.08 -18.55 -12.32
C LEU A 69 4.40 -18.80 -11.57
N GLY A 70 5.51 -19.03 -12.30
CA GLY A 70 6.83 -19.33 -11.76
C GLY A 70 7.44 -18.16 -10.98
N ARG A 71 7.29 -16.93 -11.47
CA ARG A 71 7.79 -15.69 -10.82
C ARG A 71 7.26 -15.43 -9.40
N THR A 72 6.32 -16.23 -8.91
CA THR A 72 5.49 -15.92 -7.73
C THR A 72 5.39 -17.04 -6.71
N ALA A 73 5.79 -18.26 -7.07
CA ALA A 73 5.59 -19.46 -6.25
C ALA A 73 6.80 -19.79 -5.35
N GLU A 74 7.99 -19.32 -5.69
CA GLU A 74 9.25 -19.70 -5.02
C GLU A 74 9.85 -18.54 -4.18
N ASP A 75 9.54 -17.28 -4.51
CA ASP A 75 10.21 -16.10 -3.94
C ASP A 75 9.35 -15.26 -2.97
N PHE A 76 8.06 -15.58 -2.78
CA PHE A 76 7.19 -14.75 -1.93
C PHE A 76 7.55 -14.94 -0.44
N ALA A 77 8.17 -13.92 0.15
CA ALA A 77 8.53 -13.86 1.56
C ALA A 77 7.89 -12.61 2.17
N PRO A 78 6.70 -12.71 2.78
CA PRO A 78 5.98 -11.54 3.29
C PRO A 78 6.84 -10.83 4.34
N ARG A 79 7.33 -9.63 3.99
CA ARG A 79 8.14 -8.81 4.89
C ARG A 79 7.20 -7.95 5.72
N GLN A 80 7.19 -8.17 7.03
CA GLN A 80 6.42 -7.36 7.97
C GLN A 80 7.32 -6.81 9.08
N VAL A 81 7.10 -5.55 9.42
CA VAL A 81 7.59 -4.93 10.65
C VAL A 81 6.41 -4.69 11.58
N CYS A 82 6.41 -5.35 12.74
CA CYS A 82 5.38 -5.22 13.76
C CYS A 82 5.55 -3.95 14.61
N LYS A 83 5.45 -2.78 13.98
CA LYS A 83 5.56 -1.47 14.64
C LYS A 83 4.47 -0.54 14.10
N ALA A 84 4.04 0.42 14.92
CA ALA A 84 3.19 1.51 14.45
C ALA A 84 3.98 2.43 13.52
N PHE A 85 3.39 2.85 12.41
CA PHE A 85 4.00 3.82 11.51
C PHE A 85 3.79 5.23 12.08
N GLY A 86 4.88 5.94 12.36
CA GLY A 86 4.87 7.25 13.00
C GLY A 86 6.29 7.81 13.17
N ALA A 87 6.40 8.95 13.87
CA ALA A 87 7.68 9.63 14.10
C ALA A 87 8.73 8.72 14.77
N GLU A 88 8.33 7.93 15.78
CA GLU A 88 9.22 6.97 16.45
C GLU A 88 9.75 5.89 15.49
N PHE A 89 8.89 5.39 14.61
CA PHE A 89 9.30 4.43 13.57
C PHE A 89 10.30 5.09 12.63
N ALA A 90 10.00 6.28 12.11
CA ALA A 90 10.87 7.01 11.19
C ALA A 90 12.21 7.42 11.82
N ALA A 91 12.27 7.62 13.14
CA ALA A 91 13.51 7.89 13.86
C ALA A 91 14.33 6.62 14.13
N SER A 92 13.68 5.44 14.22
CA SER A 92 14.37 4.17 14.47
C SER A 92 15.32 3.81 13.33
N GLU A 93 16.42 3.11 13.62
CA GLU A 93 17.37 2.62 12.61
C GLU A 93 16.66 1.77 11.53
N SER A 94 15.83 0.81 11.96
CA SER A 94 15.04 -0.03 11.06
C SER A 94 14.10 0.77 10.16
N GLY A 95 13.48 1.83 10.68
CA GLY A 95 12.53 2.64 9.92
C GLY A 95 13.23 3.55 8.92
N ARG A 96 14.36 4.17 9.31
CA ARG A 96 15.20 4.96 8.39
C ARG A 96 15.68 4.12 7.22
N ALA A 97 16.26 2.95 7.48
CA ALA A 97 16.72 2.04 6.43
C ALA A 97 15.60 1.65 5.45
N LEU A 98 14.38 1.41 5.95
CA LEU A 98 13.22 1.09 5.11
C LEU A 98 12.73 2.30 4.30
N LEU A 99 12.64 3.47 4.92
CA LEU A 99 12.20 4.70 4.26
C LEU A 99 13.20 5.17 3.20
N ASP A 100 14.50 4.98 3.43
CA ASP A 100 15.54 5.28 2.46
C ASP A 100 15.42 4.36 1.24
N ALA A 101 15.27 3.06 1.47
CA ALA A 101 15.18 2.04 0.43
C ALA A 101 13.85 2.02 -0.33
N CYS A 102 12.76 2.54 0.24
CA CYS A 102 11.45 2.48 -0.41
C CYS A 102 11.31 3.52 -1.53
N SER A 103 10.53 3.16 -2.56
CA SER A 103 10.22 4.06 -3.68
C SER A 103 8.89 4.80 -3.50
N VAL A 104 7.99 4.29 -2.66
CA VAL A 104 6.65 4.82 -2.42
C VAL A 104 6.13 4.34 -1.07
N VAL A 105 5.31 5.15 -0.40
CA VAL A 105 4.60 4.77 0.83
C VAL A 105 3.11 4.67 0.54
N VAL A 106 2.48 3.52 0.80
CA VAL A 106 1.06 3.29 0.51
C VAL A 106 0.32 2.88 1.77
N GLY A 107 -0.82 3.53 2.03
CA GLY A 107 -1.71 3.19 3.13
C GLY A 107 -3.14 2.94 2.64
N MET A 108 -3.62 1.70 2.75
CA MET A 108 -5.01 1.35 2.48
C MET A 108 -5.78 1.23 3.79
N HIS A 109 -6.65 2.19 4.05
CA HIS A 109 -7.33 2.37 5.33
C HIS A 109 -6.35 2.38 6.52
N PRO A 110 -5.27 3.20 6.49
CA PRO A 110 -4.21 3.20 7.49
C PRO A 110 -4.64 3.99 8.73
N ASP A 111 -5.64 3.45 9.42
CA ASP A 111 -6.17 3.98 10.67
C ASP A 111 -5.01 4.38 11.63
N GLN A 112 -5.07 5.60 12.18
CA GLN A 112 -4.02 6.24 13.00
C GLN A 112 -2.69 6.57 12.29
N ALA A 113 -2.33 5.89 11.20
CA ALA A 113 -1.10 6.15 10.43
C ALA A 113 -1.28 7.12 9.26
N THR A 114 -2.52 7.44 8.84
CA THR A 114 -2.83 8.34 7.71
C THR A 114 -2.01 9.62 7.71
N HIS A 115 -1.97 10.32 8.84
CA HIS A 115 -1.27 11.60 8.95
C HIS A 115 0.24 11.43 8.87
N HIS A 116 0.77 10.47 9.62
CA HIS A 116 2.19 10.17 9.61
C HIS A 116 2.69 9.75 8.22
N ILE A 117 1.90 8.99 7.45
CA ILE A 117 2.26 8.67 6.06
C ILE A 117 2.45 9.94 5.25
N VAL A 118 1.44 10.82 5.26
CA VAL A 118 1.47 12.06 4.47
C VAL A 118 2.61 12.96 4.91
N GLU A 119 2.76 13.19 6.22
CA GLU A 119 3.79 14.06 6.77
C GLU A 119 5.20 13.53 6.47
N ILE A 120 5.50 12.30 6.89
CA ILE A 120 6.85 11.72 6.79
C ILE A 120 7.22 11.51 5.32
N ALA A 121 6.31 10.98 4.49
CA ALA A 121 6.61 10.75 3.08
C ALA A 121 6.81 12.07 2.32
N THR A 122 6.01 13.11 2.61
CA THR A 122 6.20 14.43 1.98
C THR A 122 7.52 15.06 2.41
N GLN A 123 7.87 15.01 3.71
CA GLN A 123 9.16 15.51 4.22
C GLN A 123 10.36 14.79 3.58
N LEU A 124 10.26 13.47 3.40
CA LEU A 124 11.30 12.66 2.75
C LEU A 124 11.24 12.70 1.22
N ARG A 125 10.31 13.48 0.65
CA ARG A 125 10.04 13.58 -0.80
C ARG A 125 9.86 12.20 -1.44
N LYS A 126 9.15 11.32 -0.75
CA LYS A 126 8.73 10.01 -1.24
C LYS A 126 7.28 10.13 -1.76
N PRO A 127 6.99 9.64 -2.98
CA PRO A 127 5.61 9.51 -3.42
C PRO A 127 4.77 8.75 -2.38
N TRP A 128 3.51 9.14 -2.23
CA TRP A 128 2.60 8.46 -1.33
C TRP A 128 1.19 8.34 -1.88
N ALA A 129 0.47 7.33 -1.38
CA ALA A 129 -0.92 7.08 -1.71
C ALA A 129 -1.69 6.62 -0.46
N VAL A 130 -2.81 7.27 -0.14
CA VAL A 130 -3.62 6.93 1.03
C VAL A 130 -5.10 6.84 0.69
N VAL A 131 -5.74 5.75 1.13
CA VAL A 131 -7.19 5.63 1.19
C VAL A 131 -7.62 5.82 2.65
N PRO A 132 -8.10 7.01 3.05
CA PRO A 132 -8.53 7.25 4.43
C PRO A 132 -9.77 6.41 4.78
N CYS A 133 -9.85 6.00 6.04
CA CYS A 133 -11.05 5.37 6.58
C CYS A 133 -11.57 6.19 7.76
N CYS A 134 -10.89 6.14 8.90
CA CYS A 134 -11.38 6.74 10.14
C CYS A 134 -10.56 7.97 10.56
N VAL A 135 -11.23 8.94 11.19
CA VAL A 135 -10.64 10.24 11.60
C VAL A 135 -9.80 10.13 12.88
N PHE A 136 -10.23 9.27 13.82
CA PHE A 136 -9.68 9.14 15.18
C PHE A 136 -9.32 10.48 15.85
N PRO A 137 -10.32 11.31 16.22
CA PRO A 137 -10.07 12.62 16.85
C PRO A 137 -9.22 12.52 18.12
N LYS A 138 -9.39 11.45 18.92
CA LYS A 138 -8.60 11.24 20.15
C LYS A 138 -7.14 10.90 19.89
N ALA A 139 -6.82 10.24 18.78
CA ALA A 139 -5.45 9.90 18.41
C ALA A 139 -4.77 11.04 17.63
N ASN A 140 -5.52 12.07 17.26
CA ASN A 140 -5.04 13.21 16.48
C ASN A 140 -5.73 14.52 16.93
N PRO A 141 -5.60 14.90 18.21
CA PRO A 141 -6.34 16.03 18.77
C PRO A 141 -5.99 17.36 18.10
N ASP A 142 -4.78 17.48 17.57
CA ASP A 142 -4.24 18.73 17.02
C ASP A 142 -4.46 18.88 15.50
N LYS A 143 -5.20 17.96 14.86
CA LYS A 143 -5.46 18.05 13.42
C LYS A 143 -6.41 19.19 13.11
N CYS A 144 -5.91 20.17 12.36
CA CYS A 144 -6.69 21.28 11.84
C CYS A 144 -6.65 21.34 10.31
N LEU A 145 -7.75 21.77 9.72
CA LEU A 145 -7.83 22.23 8.33
C LEU A 145 -7.05 23.52 8.14
N ALA A 146 -6.83 23.93 6.88
CA ALA A 146 -6.12 25.17 6.54
C ALA A 146 -6.76 26.44 7.14
N ASP A 147 -8.05 26.40 7.46
CA ASP A 147 -8.80 27.47 8.11
C ASP A 147 -8.81 27.40 9.66
N GLY A 148 -8.06 26.46 10.24
CA GLY A 148 -7.93 26.27 11.69
C GLY A 148 -9.02 25.41 12.33
N ARG A 149 -10.01 24.89 11.58
CA ARG A 149 -11.04 24.00 12.12
C ARG A 149 -10.50 22.60 12.38
N PHE A 150 -10.88 21.98 13.50
CA PHE A 150 -10.47 20.62 13.82
C PHE A 150 -11.07 19.58 12.86
N VAL A 151 -10.28 18.59 12.47
CA VAL A 151 -10.73 17.46 11.64
C VAL A 151 -11.57 16.51 12.49
N ARG A 152 -12.89 16.49 12.27
CA ARG A 152 -13.84 15.68 13.07
C ARG A 152 -14.72 14.75 12.24
N SER A 153 -14.89 15.04 10.95
CA SER A 153 -15.64 14.23 10.00
C SER A 153 -14.72 13.56 8.97
N TYR A 154 -15.28 12.58 8.24
CA TYR A 154 -14.55 11.93 7.16
C TYR A 154 -14.27 12.92 6.02
N GLU A 155 -15.19 13.83 5.79
CA GLU A 155 -15.10 14.92 4.82
C GLU A 155 -13.97 15.88 5.20
N ASP A 156 -13.87 16.30 6.48
CA ASP A 156 -12.75 17.12 6.96
C ASP A 156 -11.41 16.39 6.74
N LEU A 157 -11.36 15.07 6.94
CA LEU A 157 -10.14 14.31 6.73
C LEU A 157 -9.76 14.30 5.24
N CYS A 158 -10.74 14.21 4.35
CA CYS A 158 -10.50 14.29 2.91
C CYS A 158 -10.01 15.69 2.50
N ASP A 159 -10.62 16.75 3.02
CA ASP A 159 -10.19 18.12 2.76
C ASP A 159 -8.78 18.39 3.29
N PHE A 160 -8.47 17.88 4.49
CA PHE A 160 -7.12 17.91 5.04
C PHE A 160 -6.10 17.22 4.13
N LEU A 161 -6.43 16.05 3.57
CA LEU A 161 -5.54 15.31 2.67
C LEU A 161 -5.35 16.02 1.33
N ALA A 162 -6.43 16.54 0.74
CA ALA A 162 -6.37 17.32 -0.50
C ALA A 162 -5.52 18.59 -0.35
N GLY A 163 -5.55 19.21 0.83
CA GLY A 163 -4.77 20.40 1.17
C GLY A 163 -3.38 20.13 1.75
N ALA A 164 -2.94 18.87 1.85
CA ALA A 164 -1.72 18.52 2.58
C ALA A 164 -0.45 19.13 1.96
N CYS A 165 -0.38 19.19 0.63
CA CYS A 165 0.69 19.86 -0.11
C CYS A 165 0.24 20.19 -1.55
N PRO A 166 0.94 21.10 -2.25
CA PRO A 166 0.64 21.37 -3.65
C PRO A 166 0.75 20.11 -4.53
N GLY A 167 -0.25 19.87 -5.36
CA GLY A 167 -0.24 18.78 -6.35
C GLY A 167 -0.80 17.44 -5.85
N VAL A 168 -1.42 17.37 -4.68
CA VAL A 168 -2.19 16.18 -4.27
C VAL A 168 -3.34 15.95 -5.27
N GLN A 169 -3.48 14.70 -5.69
CA GLN A 169 -4.54 14.25 -6.59
C GLN A 169 -5.52 13.37 -5.83
N GLU A 170 -6.81 13.62 -6.01
CA GLU A 170 -7.87 12.75 -5.54
C GLU A 170 -8.35 11.85 -6.67
N VAL A 171 -8.47 10.55 -6.41
CA VAL A 171 -9.07 9.57 -7.33
C VAL A 171 -10.08 8.70 -6.60
N SER A 172 -11.11 8.25 -7.33
CA SER A 172 -12.08 7.28 -6.82
C SER A 172 -11.70 5.87 -7.26
N MET A 173 -11.62 4.94 -6.30
CA MET A 173 -11.26 3.55 -6.55
C MET A 173 -12.50 2.67 -6.81
N PRO A 174 -12.41 1.64 -7.67
CA PRO A 174 -13.55 0.81 -8.07
C PRO A 174 -13.89 -0.27 -7.04
N PHE A 175 -14.21 0.11 -5.80
CA PHE A 175 -14.70 -0.79 -4.76
C PHE A 175 -15.68 -0.07 -3.82
N GLU A 176 -16.50 -0.85 -3.12
CA GLU A 176 -17.53 -0.33 -2.21
C GLU A 176 -16.96 0.20 -0.88
N GLY A 177 -17.66 1.17 -0.28
CA GLY A 177 -17.27 1.77 0.99
C GLY A 177 -16.40 3.02 0.81
N ARG A 178 -15.43 3.23 1.71
CA ARG A 178 -14.52 4.39 1.65
C ARG A 178 -13.45 4.14 0.59
N ASN A 179 -13.69 4.69 -0.59
CA ASN A 179 -12.94 4.40 -1.82
C ASN A 179 -12.23 5.62 -2.42
N ARG A 180 -12.28 6.78 -1.78
CA ARG A 180 -11.50 7.96 -2.17
C ARG A 180 -10.03 7.73 -1.82
N ALA A 181 -9.14 7.91 -2.79
CA ALA A 181 -7.71 7.80 -2.62
C ALA A 181 -7.03 9.14 -2.92
N PHE A 182 -6.06 9.50 -2.09
CA PHE A 182 -5.26 10.71 -2.24
C PHE A 182 -3.83 10.30 -2.58
N LEU A 183 -3.30 10.86 -3.65
CA LEU A 183 -1.98 10.52 -4.17
C LEU A 183 -1.14 11.78 -4.30
N TRP A 184 0.16 11.65 -4.11
CA TRP A 184 1.09 12.75 -4.33
C TRP A 184 2.44 12.26 -4.85
N TRP A 185 3.03 13.06 -5.74
CA TRP A 185 4.38 12.87 -6.24
C TRP A 185 5.18 14.17 -6.07
N PRO A 186 6.45 14.08 -5.66
CA PRO A 186 7.34 15.22 -5.73
C PRO A 186 7.58 15.60 -7.20
N GLU A 187 7.65 16.88 -7.48
CA GLU A 187 7.65 17.47 -8.83
C GLU A 187 8.73 16.87 -9.74
N GLU A 188 9.90 16.56 -9.17
CA GLU A 188 11.07 16.01 -9.86
C GLU A 188 10.86 14.55 -10.33
N LEU A 189 9.96 13.81 -9.66
CA LEU A 189 9.52 12.48 -10.10
C LEU A 189 8.28 12.57 -10.99
N GLY A 190 7.39 13.53 -10.74
CA GLY A 190 6.17 13.73 -11.52
C GLY A 190 6.44 14.02 -12.99
N ALA A 191 7.52 14.75 -13.31
CA ALA A 191 7.93 15.03 -14.69
C ALA A 191 8.32 13.77 -15.50
N ARG A 192 8.68 12.66 -14.83
CA ARG A 192 9.12 11.41 -15.49
C ARG A 192 8.02 10.37 -15.66
N CYS A 193 6.94 10.47 -14.88
CA CYS A 193 5.96 9.40 -14.72
C CYS A 193 4.51 9.79 -15.07
N ARG A 194 4.25 11.01 -15.57
CA ARG A 194 2.91 11.32 -16.08
C ARG A 194 2.63 10.41 -17.28
N PRO A 195 1.64 9.50 -17.21
CA PRO A 195 1.14 8.89 -18.45
C PRO A 195 0.64 10.04 -19.31
N GLU A 196 1.04 10.08 -20.58
CA GLU A 196 0.41 10.98 -21.55
C GLU A 196 -1.10 10.76 -21.44
N ALA A 197 -1.84 11.85 -21.20
CA ALA A 197 -3.28 11.78 -21.18
C ALA A 197 -3.73 11.16 -22.52
N PRO A 198 -4.68 10.20 -22.52
CA PRO A 198 -5.18 9.66 -23.77
C PRO A 198 -5.71 10.81 -24.63
N ALA A 199 -5.18 10.91 -25.86
CA ALA A 199 -5.60 11.86 -26.88
C ALA A 199 -7.03 11.60 -27.36
#